data_AF-A0A2W6P2V7-F1
#
_entry.id   AF-A0A2W6P2V7-F1
#
_cell.length_a   1.000
_cell.length_b   1.000
_cell.length_c   1.000
_cell.angle_alpha   90.00
_cell.angle_beta   90.00
_cell.angle_gamma   90.00
#
_symmetry.space_group_name_H-M   'P 1'
#
loop_
_entity.id
_entity.type
_entity.pdbx_description
1 polymer ?
#
loop_
_entity_poly.entity_id
_entity_poly.type
_entity_poly.pdbx_seq_one_letter_code
_entity_poly.pdbx_strand_id
1 'polypeptide(L)' 'HEGWEHIEIVLPGDPETLNARALALLSDEGLSLPGISVKTSSPKGEHERLPNPTLAVTDGKTLKRSLPASSRRN' A
#
# COMPACT_ATOMS: atom_id res chain seq x y z
N HIS A 1 6.77 -9.24 -18.80
CA HIS A 1 5.71 -10.27 -18.77
C HIS A 1 4.39 -9.53 -18.96
N GLU A 2 3.44 -10.05 -19.75
CA GLU A 2 2.15 -9.39 -20.02
C GLU A 2 1.03 -10.06 -19.20
N GLY A 3 1.06 -9.86 -17.88
CA GLY A 3 0.05 -10.36 -16.93
C GLY A 3 -0.12 -9.37 -15.78
N TRP A 4 -1.14 -9.58 -14.94
CA TRP A 4 -1.39 -8.74 -13.76
C TRP A 4 -0.16 -8.73 -12.85
N GLU A 5 0.47 -7.57 -12.70
CA GLU A 5 1.66 -7.43 -11.85
C GLU A 5 1.32 -7.10 -10.40
N HIS A 6 0.19 -6.47 -10.09
CA HIS A 6 -0.22 -6.23 -8.70
C HIS A 6 -1.68 -5.82 -8.57
N ILE A 7 -2.20 -5.85 -7.35
CA ILE A 7 -3.49 -5.27 -6.96
C ILE A 7 -3.28 -4.21 -5.90
N GLU A 8 -4.06 -3.12 -6.00
CA GLU A 8 -4.09 -2.02 -5.04
C GLU A 8 -5.38 -2.07 -4.21
N ILE A 9 -5.32 -1.73 -2.92
CA ILE A 9 -6.48 -1.83 -2.02
C ILE A 9 -6.64 -0.57 -1.17
N VAL A 10 -7.87 -0.06 -1.16
CA VAL A 10 -8.25 1.16 -0.47
C VAL A 10 -8.49 0.95 1.03
N LEU A 11 -7.62 1.46 1.91
CA LEU A 11 -7.89 1.63 3.34
C LEU A 11 -8.38 3.04 3.69
N PRO A 12 -9.65 3.20 4.11
CA PRO A 12 -10.14 4.49 4.60
C PRO A 12 -9.52 4.87 5.95
N GLY A 13 -9.33 6.16 6.18
CA GLY A 13 -8.89 6.74 7.46
C GLY A 13 -7.74 7.73 7.29
N ASP A 14 -7.14 8.14 8.42
CA ASP A 14 -6.02 9.08 8.44
C ASP A 14 -4.79 8.51 7.70
N PRO A 15 -4.23 9.22 6.70
CA PRO A 15 -3.01 8.85 6.00
C PRO A 15 -1.82 8.53 6.92
N GLU A 16 -1.64 9.26 8.02
CA GLU A 16 -0.50 9.09 8.93
C GLU A 16 -0.50 7.72 9.63
N THR A 17 -1.68 7.12 9.76
CA THR A 17 -1.87 5.83 10.43
C THR A 17 -1.96 4.65 9.45
N LEU A 18 -1.81 4.89 8.14
CA LEU A 18 -1.99 3.87 7.10
C LEU A 18 -1.03 2.69 7.30
N ASN A 19 0.25 2.94 7.55
CA ASN A 19 1.24 1.87 7.69
C ASN A 19 0.89 0.93 8.85
N ALA A 20 0.58 1.49 10.02
CA ALA A 20 0.22 0.71 11.20
C ALA A 20 -1.06 -0.11 10.96
N ARG A 21 -2.09 0.49 10.36
CA ARG A 21 -3.34 -0.22 10.01
C ARG A 21 -3.11 -1.31 8.95
N ALA A 22 -2.29 -1.05 7.94
CA ALA A 22 -2.01 -2.01 6.89
C ALA A 22 -1.24 -3.21 7.44
N LEU A 23 -0.22 -2.99 8.27
CA LEU A 23 0.53 -4.06 8.94
C LEU A 23 -0.37 -4.91 9.85
N ALA A 24 -1.30 -4.29 10.58
CA ALA A 24 -2.24 -5.01 11.44
C ALA A 24 -3.20 -5.96 10.68
N LEU A 25 -3.33 -5.81 9.36
CA LEU A 25 -4.13 -6.70 8.51
C LEU A 25 -3.32 -7.85 7.90
N LEU A 26 -2.00 -7.85 8.09
CA LEU A 26 -1.10 -8.89 7.59
C LEU A 26 -0.82 -9.89 8.71
N SER A 27 -0.69 -11.16 8.37
CA SER A 27 -0.28 -12.17 9.35
C SER A 27 1.22 -12.08 9.61
N ASP A 28 1.62 -12.18 10.88
CA ASP A 28 3.03 -12.23 11.28
C ASP A 28 3.75 -13.42 10.63
N GLU A 29 3.06 -14.57 10.53
CA GLU A 29 3.56 -15.74 9.82
C GLU A 29 3.85 -15.42 8.35
N GLY A 30 2.93 -14.75 7.66
CA GLY A 30 3.11 -14.35 6.26
C GLY A 30 4.24 -13.36 6.06
N LEU A 31 4.39 -12.39 6.97
CA LEU A 31 5.49 -11.42 6.93
C LEU A 31 6.86 -12.04 7.24
N SER A 32 6.89 -13.13 8.00
CA SER A 32 8.12 -13.84 8.34
C SER A 32 8.65 -14.76 7.24
N LEU A 33 7.85 -14.98 6.18
CA LEU A 33 8.26 -15.86 5.09
C LEU A 33 9.49 -15.30 4.35
N PRO A 34 10.48 -16.15 4.04
CA PRO A 34 11.66 -15.73 3.31
C PRO A 34 11.28 -15.20 1.93
N GLY A 35 11.85 -14.05 1.55
CA GLY A 35 11.56 -13.38 0.29
C GLY A 35 10.42 -12.35 0.36
N ILE A 36 9.67 -12.30 1.47
CA ILE A 36 8.70 -11.23 1.71
C ILE A 36 9.43 -9.96 2.15
N SER A 37 9.07 -8.85 1.51
CA SER A 37 9.58 -7.52 1.84
C SER A 37 8.46 -6.49 1.85
N VAL A 38 8.54 -5.57 2.80
CA VAL A 38 7.60 -4.46 2.95
C VAL A 38 8.31 -3.16 2.57
N LYS A 39 7.66 -2.34 1.75
CA LYS A 39 8.18 -1.04 1.33
C LYS A 39 7.10 0.02 1.50
N THR A 40 7.49 1.15 2.09
CA THR A 40 6.64 2.33 2.19
C THR A 40 7.10 3.39 1.20
N SER A 41 6.17 4.05 0.53
CA SER A 41 6.45 5.19 -0.35
C SER A 41 5.29 6.18 -0.32
N SER A 42 5.54 7.40 -0.78
CA SER A 42 4.52 8.43 -1.00
C SER A 42 4.65 8.98 -2.42
N PRO A 43 4.26 8.20 -3.45
CA PRO A 43 4.41 8.62 -4.84
C PRO A 43 3.60 9.88 -5.08
N LYS A 44 4.23 10.90 -5.67
CA LYS A 44 3.60 12.18 -5.97
C LYS A 44 3.19 12.25 -7.44
N GLY A 45 1.90 12.24 -7.72
CA GLY A 45 1.37 12.48 -9.07
C GLY A 45 1.40 13.97 -9.46
N GLU A 46 1.48 14.29 -10.76
CA GLU A 46 1.51 15.69 -11.25
C GLU A 46 0.31 16.53 -10.79
N HIS A 47 -0.84 15.91 -10.52
CA HIS A 47 -2.05 16.58 -10.06
C HIS A 47 -2.49 16.13 -8.66
N GLU A 48 -1.60 15.50 -7.91
CA GLU A 48 -1.94 15.00 -6.60
C GLU A 48 -2.11 16.15 -5.59
N ARG A 49 -3.31 16.22 -5.01
CA ARG A 49 -3.72 17.27 -4.06
C ARG A 49 -3.52 16.87 -2.61
N LEU A 50 -3.38 15.57 -2.33
CA LEU A 50 -3.40 15.03 -0.99
C LEU A 50 -2.38 13.90 -0.84
N PRO A 51 -1.83 13.65 0.37
CA PRO A 51 -0.81 12.63 0.59
C PRO A 51 -1.23 11.20 0.18
N ASN A 52 -0.28 10.48 -0.43
CA ASN A 52 -0.41 9.09 -0.90
C ASN A 52 0.47 8.08 -0.17
N PRO A 53 0.34 7.91 1.15
CA PRO A 53 1.11 6.89 1.81
C PRO A 53 0.71 5.52 1.28
N THR A 54 1.69 4.78 0.76
CA THR A 54 1.53 3.49 0.11
C THR A 54 2.41 2.46 0.81
N LEU A 55 1.87 1.28 1.13
CA LEU A 55 2.60 0.17 1.75
C LEU A 55 2.51 -1.08 0.87
N ALA A 56 3.58 -1.36 0.13
CA ALA A 56 3.69 -2.53 -0.71
C ALA A 56 4.28 -3.73 0.05
N VAL A 57 3.75 -4.93 -0.19
CA VAL A 57 4.22 -6.19 0.40
C VAL A 57 4.50 -7.16 -0.74
N THR A 58 5.75 -7.52 -0.99
CA THR A 58 6.12 -8.33 -2.14
C THR A 58 6.97 -9.54 -1.75
N ASP A 59 6.71 -10.67 -2.37
CA ASP A 59 7.46 -11.93 -2.32
C ASP A 59 8.55 -12.03 -3.40
N GLY A 60 8.79 -10.94 -4.14
CA GLY A 60 9.62 -10.92 -5.34
C GLY A 60 8.86 -11.15 -6.65
N LYS A 61 7.58 -11.54 -6.62
CA LYS A 61 6.65 -11.63 -7.77
C LYS A 61 5.35 -10.83 -7.63
N THR A 62 5.24 -10.05 -6.55
CA THR A 62 4.48 -8.80 -6.43
C THR A 62 3.05 -8.95 -5.85
N LEU A 63 2.83 -8.26 -4.73
CA LEU A 63 1.55 -7.72 -4.30
C LEU A 63 1.80 -6.25 -3.88
N LYS A 64 0.91 -5.31 -4.18
CA LYS A 64 1.23 -3.87 -4.07
C LYS A 64 0.04 -3.07 -3.56
N ARG A 65 -0.11 -2.96 -2.25
CA ARG A 65 -1.20 -2.20 -1.63
C ARG A 65 -0.85 -0.70 -1.57
N SER A 66 -1.63 0.15 -2.22
CA SER A 66 -1.44 1.61 -2.26
C SER A 66 -2.73 2.37 -1.94
N LEU A 67 -2.59 3.62 -1.45
CA LEU A 67 -3.60 4.70 -1.53
C LEU A 67 -3.14 6.12 -1.16
N PRO A 68 -3.63 7.13 -1.91
CA PRO A 68 -3.92 8.47 -1.41
C PRO A 68 -5.39 8.76 -1.19
N ALA A 69 -5.58 9.39 -0.04
CA ALA A 69 -6.46 10.47 0.32
C ALA A 69 -7.86 10.63 -0.31
N SER A 70 -8.81 10.71 0.63
CA SER A 70 -10.18 11.14 0.41
C SER A 70 -10.27 12.49 -0.30
N SER A 71 -10.67 12.48 -1.58
CA SER A 71 -11.62 13.48 -2.07
C SER A 71 -13.02 12.89 -1.99
N ARG A 72 -13.62 12.96 -0.81
CA ARG A 72 -15.08 13.03 -0.69
C ARG A 72 -15.39 14.22 0.20
N ARG A 73 -15.77 15.33 -0.42
CA ARG A 73 -16.83 16.24 0.05
C ARG A 73 -17.14 17.24 -1.08
N ASN A 74 -18.39 17.14 -1.55
CA ASN A 74 -19.17 18.02 -2.45
C ASN A 74 -18.47 18.78 -3.58
#